data_AF-A0AAV9G160-F1
#
_entry.id   AF-A0AAV9G160-F1
#
_cell.length_a   1.000
_cell.length_b   1.000
_cell.length_c   1.000
_cell.angle_alpha   90.00
_cell.angle_beta   90.00
_cell.angle_gamma   90.00
#
_symmetry.space_group_name_H-M   'P 1'
#
loop_
_entity.id
_entity.type
_entity.pdbx_description
1 polymer ?
#
loop_
_entity_poly.entity_id
_entity_poly.type
_entity_poly.pdbx_seq_one_letter_code
_entity_poly.pdbx_strand_id
1 'polypeptide(L)' 'MNQMYFGRVTFLDGDLFVSLPFVLEAPSIYQVFSLIQIKYKIAEKDILDLEITNRKAISTRKDRSLIGWKENNYE' A
#
# COMPACT_ATOMS: atom_id res chain seq x y z
N MET A 1 5.00 -2.91 -16.00
CA MET A 1 6.08 -2.86 -15.00
C MET A 1 5.43 -3.00 -13.64
N ASN A 2 5.65 -4.12 -12.97
CA ASN A 2 5.02 -4.36 -11.68
C ASN A 2 5.70 -3.55 -10.56
N GLN A 3 4.93 -3.23 -9.53
CA GLN A 3 5.38 -2.52 -8.35
C GLN A 3 4.94 -3.29 -7.12
N MET A 4 5.76 -3.22 -6.08
CA MET A 4 5.46 -3.85 -4.81
C MET A 4 4.70 -2.85 -3.93
N TYR A 5 3.52 -3.27 -3.52
CA TYR A 5 2.63 -2.54 -2.63
C TYR A 5 2.56 -3.27 -1.29
N PHE A 6 2.55 -2.48 -0.22
CA PHE A 6 2.39 -2.96 1.14
C PHE A 6 1.32 -2.12 1.80
N GLY A 7 0.67 -2.68 2.80
CA GLY A 7 -0.37 -1.94 3.48
C GLY A 7 -1.08 -2.77 4.50
N ARG A 8 -2.23 -2.25 4.92
CA ARG A 8 -3.16 -2.94 5.80
C ARG A 8 -4.54 -2.85 5.20
N VAL A 9 -5.24 -3.97 5.22
CA VAL A 9 -6.67 -4.02 4.93
C VAL A 9 -7.40 -4.28 6.24
N THR A 10 -8.42 -3.48 6.51
CA THR A 10 -9.34 -3.68 7.61
C THR A 10 -10.70 -4.00 7.02
N PHE A 11 -11.27 -5.13 7.40
CA PHE A 11 -12.54 -5.61 6.89
C PHE A 11 -13.35 -6.31 7.98
N LEU A 12 -14.64 -6.45 7.72
CA LEU A 12 -15.58 -7.16 8.57
C LEU A 12 -15.70 -8.60 8.05
N ASP A 13 -15.40 -9.58 8.91
CA ASP A 13 -15.63 -11.00 8.64
C ASP A 13 -16.77 -11.48 9.54
N GLY A 14 -18.00 -11.44 9.01
CA GLY A 14 -19.20 -11.63 9.83
C GLY A 14 -19.37 -10.48 10.82
N ASP A 15 -19.14 -10.73 12.11
CA ASP A 15 -19.17 -9.73 13.19
C ASP A 15 -17.77 -9.37 13.73
N LEU A 16 -16.71 -9.94 13.13
CA LEU A 16 -15.33 -9.73 13.56
C LEU A 16 -14.65 -8.64 12.74
N PHE A 17 -14.08 -7.66 13.44
CA PHE A 17 -13.19 -6.66 12.83
C PHE A 17 -11.80 -7.26 12.66
N VAL A 18 -11.40 -7.44 11.40
CA VAL A 18 -10.12 -8.06 11.04
C VAL A 18 -9.24 -7.01 10.37
N SER A 19 -8.03 -6.80 10.90
CA SER A 19 -7.02 -5.93 10.29
C SER A 19 -5.76 -6.72 9.98
N LEU A 20 -5.44 -6.87 8.70
CA LEU A 20 -4.33 -7.70 8.22
C LEU A 20 -3.34 -6.89 7.39
N PRO A 21 -2.03 -7.01 7.66
CA PRO A 21 -1.03 -6.49 6.76
C PRO A 21 -0.98 -7.34 5.47
N PHE A 22 -0.73 -6.69 4.34
CA PHE A 22 -0.52 -7.37 3.07
C PHE A 22 0.73 -6.85 2.37
N VAL A 23 1.30 -7.71 1.53
CA VAL A 23 2.32 -7.39 0.54
C VAL A 23 1.88 -8.02 -0.77
N LEU A 24 1.74 -7.20 -1.80
CA LEU A 24 1.25 -7.62 -3.11
C LEU A 24 2.06 -6.95 -4.21
N GLU A 25 2.33 -7.71 -5.27
CA GLU A 25 2.94 -7.20 -6.48
C GLU A 25 1.84 -6.96 -7.52
N ALA A 26 1.75 -5.73 -8.02
CA ALA A 26 0.74 -5.34 -9.00
C ALA A 26 1.27 -4.24 -9.94
N PRO A 27 0.76 -4.13 -11.16
CA PRO A 27 1.11 -3.03 -12.06
C PRO A 27 0.48 -1.69 -11.64
N SER A 28 -0.59 -1.69 -10.84
CA SER A 28 -1.28 -0.49 -10.35
C SER A 28 -2.01 -0.73 -9.03
N ILE A 29 -2.34 0.36 -8.32
CA ILE A 29 -3.12 0.33 -7.06
C ILE A 29 -4.49 -0.32 -7.26
N TYR A 30 -5.16 -0.07 -8.39
CA TYR A 30 -6.46 -0.68 -8.68
C TYR A 30 -6.39 -2.21 -8.74
N GLN A 31 -5.29 -2.78 -9.25
CA GLN A 31 -5.11 -4.23 -9.24
C GLN A 31 -4.80 -4.77 -7.84
N VAL A 32 -4.15 -3.98 -6.96
CA VAL A 32 -3.96 -4.36 -5.55
C VAL A 32 -5.30 -4.59 -4.88
N PHE A 33 -6.27 -3.71 -5.13
CA PHE A 33 -7.62 -3.82 -4.58
C PHE A 33 -8.29 -5.16 -4.97
N SER A 34 -8.31 -5.49 -6.27
CA SER A 34 -8.86 -6.76 -6.74
C SER A 34 -8.10 -7.97 -6.20
N LEU A 35 -6.76 -7.88 -6.08
CA LEU A 35 -5.96 -8.96 -5.51
C LEU A 35 -6.24 -9.19 -4.02
N ILE A 36 -6.52 -8.13 -3.25
CA ILE A 36 -6.93 -8.25 -1.84
C ILE A 36 -8.26 -8.99 -1.73
N GLN A 37 -9.25 -8.62 -2.55
CA GLN A 37 -10.55 -9.29 -2.57
C GLN A 37 -10.40 -10.79 -2.88
N ILE A 38 -9.59 -11.16 -3.88
CA ILE A 38 -9.35 -12.55 -4.26
C ILE A 38 -8.58 -13.30 -3.15
N LYS A 39 -7.53 -12.68 -2.60
CA LYS A 39 -6.64 -13.32 -1.63
C LYS A 39 -7.33 -13.59 -0.29
N TYR A 40 -8.10 -12.62 0.20
CA TYR A 40 -8.78 -12.72 1.49
C TYR A 40 -10.24 -13.17 1.35
N LYS A 41 -10.74 -13.37 0.12
CA LYS A 41 -12.13 -13.73 -0.18
C LYS A 41 -13.15 -12.78 0.46
N ILE A 42 -12.82 -11.50 0.48
CA ILE A 42 -13.65 -10.43 1.06
C ILE A 42 -14.40 -9.69 -0.04
N ALA A 43 -15.67 -9.35 0.21
CA ALA A 43 -16.42 -8.50 -0.69
C ALA A 43 -16.05 -7.02 -0.47
N GLU A 44 -16.18 -6.19 -1.51
CA GLU A 44 -15.93 -4.74 -1.41
C GLU A 44 -16.68 -4.07 -0.26
N LYS A 45 -17.95 -4.43 -0.10
CA LYS A 45 -18.84 -3.89 0.95
C LYS A 45 -18.37 -4.17 2.38
N ASP A 46 -17.52 -5.17 2.56
CA ASP A 46 -17.05 -5.60 3.88
C ASP A 46 -15.69 -4.96 4.20
N ILE A 47 -15.05 -4.28 3.24
CA ILE A 47 -13.82 -3.51 3.45
C ILE A 47 -14.19 -2.19 4.13
N LEU A 48 -13.67 -2.00 5.34
CA LEU A 48 -13.90 -0.81 6.16
C LEU A 48 -12.82 0.24 5.91
N ASP A 49 -11.57 -0.19 5.80
CA ASP A 49 -10.44 0.68 5.56
C ASP A 49 -9.35 -0.06 4.77
N LEU A 50 -8.65 0.67 3.91
CA LEU A 50 -7.59 0.12 3.09
C LEU A 50 -6.45 1.12 2.91
N GLU A 51 -5.36 0.87 3.63
CA GLU A 51 -4.14 1.65 3.52
C GLU A 51 -3.20 0.96 2.53
N ILE A 52 -2.84 1.64 1.43
CA ILE A 52 -1.92 1.12 0.41
C ILE A 52 -0.73 2.06 0.29
N THR A 53 0.46 1.53 0.55
CA THR A 53 1.74 2.22 0.38
C THR A 53 2.57 1.52 -0.70
N ASN A 54 3.26 2.29 -1.53
CA ASN A 54 4.13 1.77 -2.58
C ASN A 54 5.61 1.95 -2.23
N ARG A 55 6.44 0.91 -2.42
CA ARG A 55 7.88 0.99 -2.13
C ARG A 55 8.59 2.08 -2.94
N LYS A 56 8.25 2.21 -4.22
CA LYS A 56 8.83 3.24 -5.08
C LYS A 56 8.48 4.62 -4.55
N ALA A 57 7.25 4.87 -4.11
CA ALA A 57 6.87 6.15 -3.52
C ALA A 57 7.67 6.50 -2.26
N ILE A 58 7.97 5.50 -1.40
CA ILE A 58 8.86 5.69 -0.23
C ILE A 58 10.29 5.98 -0.68
N SER A 59 10.81 5.25 -1.67
CA SER A 59 12.16 5.48 -2.21
C SER A 59 12.28 6.89 -2.79
N THR A 60 11.35 7.31 -3.64
CA THR A 60 11.39 8.65 -4.26
C THR A 60 11.30 9.77 -3.23
N ARG A 61 10.60 9.56 -2.10
CA ARG A 61 10.52 10.54 -1.01
C ARG A 61 11.82 10.60 -0.20
N LYS A 62 12.46 9.44 0.06
CA LYS A 62 13.80 9.39 0.68
C LYS A 62 14.87 10.00 -0.23
N ASP A 63 14.85 9.68 -1.52
CA ASP A 63 15.75 10.26 -2.51
C ASP A 63 15.55 11.78 -2.64
N ARG A 64 14.32 12.29 -2.69
CA ARG A 64 14.07 13.75 -2.65
C ARG A 64 14.54 14.39 -1.34
N SER A 65 14.35 13.74 -0.20
CA SER A 65 14.85 14.28 1.08
C SER A 65 16.38 14.29 1.15
N LEU A 66 17.05 13.28 0.58
CA LEU A 66 18.52 13.21 0.50
C LEU A 66 19.09 14.22 -0.50
N ILE A 67 18.44 14.41 -1.65
CA ILE A 67 18.80 15.45 -2.64
C ILE A 67 18.59 16.84 -2.04
N GLY A 68 17.44 17.10 -1.40
CA GLY A 68 17.16 18.36 -0.73
C GLY A 68 18.09 18.65 0.46
N TRP A 69 18.59 17.61 1.16
CA TRP A 69 19.65 17.77 2.17
C TRP A 69 21.00 18.11 1.55
N LYS A 70 21.38 17.45 0.43
CA LYS A 70 22.65 17.75 -0.26
C LYS A 70 22.66 19.16 -0.87
N GLU A 71 21.55 19.63 -1.44
CA GLU A 71 21.47 20.95 -2.06
C GLU A 71 21.51 22.10 -1.03
N ASN A 72 21.08 21.86 0.22
CA ASN A 72 21.11 22.87 1.29
C ASN A 72 22.40 22.87 2.15
N ASN A 73 23.42 22.08 1.80
CA ASN A 73 24.70 22.03 2.52
C ASN A 73 25.91 22.47 1.65
N TYR A 74 25.65 23.14 0.52
CA TYR A 74 26.65 23.85 -0.27
C TYR A 74 26.34 25.36 -0.28
N GLU A 75 26.48 26.00 0.87
CA GLU A 75 26.75 27.44 1.01
C GLU A 75 27.95 27.63 1.94
#